data_AF-A0A443S6R7-F1
#
_entry.id   AF-A0A443S6R7-F1
#
_cell.length_a   1.000
_cell.length_b   1.000
_cell.length_c   1.000
_cell.angle_alpha   90.00
_cell.angle_beta   90.00
_cell.angle_gamma   90.00
#
_symmetry.space_group_name_H-M   'P 1'
#
loop_
_entity.id
_entity.type
_entity.pdbx_description
1 polymer ?
#
loop_
_entity_poly.entity_id
_entity_poly.type
_entity_poly.pdbx_seq_one_letter_code
_entity_poly.pdbx_strand_id
1 'polypeptide(L)'
;MSKINFAIVTVSDRCSAGEQNDESGHILQQLCEQDNHLVLYRKCVSDDLHQISALLIELCNESNVHVVITTGGTGFTDRDVTPEATKQIIEKEATGISVALLCESIQKTKFAMLSRLVAGIRNSTLVVNFPGSPKACTECYTIIRTVLKHAVHQLIGDKLSVSKVHTKLIASQMKSKVCSVPSGHRLRSSAYEMIDFDVAIQMIHRESSALQNIATFKLNDSANLIGKIVAVDIKSQHPLPPFRASIKDGYAVIAEDGISAGEEPSKVKVVRGKCARINTGAPLPDGSDSIVQIEDTEVAERRDDGEESVIRIKKAPTLGQDIREIGSDISLNEVVVNKGTKLGPIELGLIASVGCEQIPVLEKAVVAVLSTGDELLDVGESYRDGAIWDANRITLKSFLNQCNYKVVDIGIAKDNANDVCTKINEALELADVLISTGGVSMGDKDLVKDVLIADFGANIHFGRVNVKPGKPTTFATCVKNGKKKFIFALPGNPVSAFVCCFLFAIPCLRILSAETFAKSDALEN
;
A
#
# COMPACT_ATOMS: atom_id res chain seq x y z
N MET A 1 28.67 16.78 5.71
CA MET A 1 28.87 15.38 5.28
C MET A 1 30.05 15.36 4.32
N SER A 2 30.94 14.37 4.40
CA SER A 2 32.07 14.27 3.46
C SER A 2 31.55 14.09 2.04
N LYS A 3 32.11 14.84 1.08
CA LYS A 3 31.78 14.69 -0.34
C LYS A 3 32.38 13.38 -0.85
N ILE A 4 31.63 12.66 -1.67
CA ILE A 4 32.13 11.50 -2.41
C ILE A 4 32.56 12.01 -3.79
N ASN A 5 33.66 11.48 -4.29
CA ASN A 5 34.15 11.80 -5.63
C ASN A 5 33.85 10.63 -6.55
N PHE A 6 33.15 10.91 -7.63
CA PHE A 6 32.68 9.95 -8.62
C PHE A 6 33.49 10.04 -9.91
N ALA A 7 33.62 8.92 -10.59
CA ALA A 7 33.83 8.86 -12.02
C ALA A 7 32.62 8.18 -12.67
N ILE A 8 32.14 8.72 -13.79
CA ILE A 8 31.03 8.18 -14.56
C ILE A 8 31.57 7.74 -15.92
N VAL A 9 31.26 6.50 -16.29
CA VAL A 9 31.70 5.89 -17.56
C VAL A 9 30.49 5.45 -18.35
N THR A 10 30.22 6.11 -19.47
CA THR A 10 29.19 5.68 -20.42
C THR A 10 29.78 4.71 -21.42
N VAL A 11 29.30 3.47 -21.40
CA VAL A 11 29.71 2.42 -22.33
C VAL A 11 28.73 2.41 -23.50
N SER A 12 29.19 2.91 -24.64
CA SER A 12 28.41 2.99 -25.89
C SER A 12 29.31 3.31 -27.07
N ASP A 13 29.31 2.43 -28.08
CA ASP A 13 29.99 2.67 -29.37
C ASP A 13 29.62 4.05 -29.96
N ARG A 14 28.32 4.36 -30.04
CA ARG A 14 27.82 5.63 -30.61
C ARG A 14 28.20 6.85 -29.79
N CYS A 15 28.12 6.77 -28.46
CA CYS A 15 28.52 7.91 -27.61
C CYS A 15 30.03 8.13 -27.67
N SER A 16 30.83 7.05 -27.72
CA SER A 16 32.29 7.13 -27.83
C SER A 16 32.75 7.69 -29.18
N ALA A 17 32.00 7.42 -30.25
CA ALA A 17 32.23 7.97 -31.59
C ALA A 17 31.68 9.41 -31.77
N GLY A 18 30.97 9.95 -30.78
CA GLY A 18 30.33 11.28 -30.87
C GLY A 18 29.08 11.32 -31.74
N GLU A 19 28.51 10.17 -32.08
CA GLU A 19 27.30 10.03 -32.91
C GLU A 19 26.01 10.18 -32.09
N GLN A 20 26.09 10.06 -30.77
CA GLN A 20 24.97 10.18 -29.85
C GLN A 20 25.39 10.94 -28.58
N ASN A 21 24.46 11.75 -28.05
CA ASN A 21 24.67 12.45 -26.79
C ASN A 21 24.59 11.49 -25.59
N ASP A 22 25.50 11.65 -24.65
CA ASP A 22 25.54 10.91 -23.39
C ASP A 22 24.50 11.44 -22.37
N GLU A 23 23.24 11.10 -22.59
CA GLU A 23 22.14 11.51 -21.70
C GLU A 23 22.23 10.83 -20.32
N SER A 24 22.56 9.53 -20.29
CA SER A 24 22.63 8.75 -19.06
C SER A 24 23.77 9.22 -18.15
N GLY A 25 24.95 9.47 -18.69
CA GLY A 25 26.07 10.03 -17.94
C GLY A 25 25.79 11.44 -17.44
N HIS A 26 25.09 12.27 -18.22
CA HIS A 26 24.69 13.61 -17.80
C HIS A 26 23.69 13.58 -16.61
N ILE A 27 22.71 12.67 -16.64
CA ILE A 27 21.75 12.50 -15.54
C ILE A 27 22.43 11.98 -14.29
N LEU A 28 23.32 11.00 -14.41
CA LEU A 28 24.09 10.50 -13.27
C LEU A 28 24.94 11.60 -12.64
N GLN A 29 25.52 12.50 -13.44
CA GLN A 29 26.25 13.64 -12.92
C GLN A 29 25.33 14.60 -12.15
N GLN A 30 24.19 14.96 -12.70
CA GLN A 30 23.22 15.82 -12.02
C GLN A 30 22.76 15.22 -10.69
N LEU A 31 22.50 13.91 -10.64
CA LEU A 31 22.09 13.23 -9.41
C LEU A 31 23.19 13.23 -8.35
N CYS A 32 24.45 13.02 -8.75
CA CYS A 32 25.59 13.13 -7.84
C CYS A 32 25.74 14.55 -7.28
N GLU A 33 25.66 15.56 -8.14
CA GLU A 33 25.79 16.97 -7.75
C GLU A 33 24.63 17.43 -6.85
N GLN A 34 23.40 16.97 -7.11
CA GLN A 34 22.24 17.20 -6.23
C GLN A 34 22.46 16.65 -4.82
N ASP A 35 23.21 15.55 -4.69
CA ASP A 35 23.60 14.96 -3.41
C ASP A 35 24.84 15.61 -2.77
N ASN A 36 25.29 16.73 -3.32
CA ASN A 36 26.47 17.47 -2.91
C ASN A 36 27.75 16.60 -2.99
N HIS A 37 27.81 15.75 -4.02
CA HIS A 37 28.98 14.99 -4.39
C HIS A 37 29.70 15.63 -5.58
N LEU A 38 30.93 15.19 -5.86
CA LEU A 38 31.74 15.71 -6.96
C LEU A 38 31.88 14.63 -8.03
N VAL A 39 31.66 14.98 -9.29
CA VAL A 39 32.01 14.12 -10.43
C VAL A 39 33.33 14.63 -11.00
N LEU A 40 34.41 13.90 -10.77
CA LEU A 40 35.75 14.27 -11.23
C LEU A 40 35.95 13.94 -12.71
N TYR A 41 35.36 12.84 -13.16
CA TYR A 41 35.50 12.33 -14.50
C TYR A 41 34.13 11.91 -15.05
N ARG A 42 33.82 12.34 -16.27
CA ARG A 42 32.73 11.80 -17.09
C ARG A 42 33.34 11.42 -18.44
N LYS A 43 33.43 10.13 -18.73
CA LYS A 43 34.09 9.60 -19.93
C LYS A 43 33.14 8.67 -20.68
N CYS A 44 33.27 8.63 -22.01
CA CYS A 44 32.61 7.63 -22.85
C CYS A 44 33.64 6.63 -23.35
N VAL A 45 33.27 5.36 -23.47
CA VAL A 45 34.11 4.29 -24.00
C VAL A 45 33.28 3.37 -24.89
N SER A 46 33.91 2.78 -25.90
CA SER A 46 33.25 1.82 -26.79
C SER A 46 32.91 0.52 -26.06
N ASP A 47 31.99 -0.27 -26.63
CA ASP A 47 31.57 -1.58 -26.12
C ASP A 47 32.66 -2.64 -26.41
N ASP A 48 33.86 -2.40 -25.86
CA ASP A 48 35.04 -3.23 -26.00
C ASP A 48 35.60 -3.59 -24.62
N LEU A 49 35.78 -4.89 -24.40
CA LEU A 49 36.18 -5.46 -23.11
C LEU A 49 37.51 -4.85 -22.61
N HIS A 50 38.50 -4.72 -23.50
CA HIS A 50 39.82 -4.25 -23.12
C HIS A 50 39.82 -2.74 -22.82
N GLN A 51 39.12 -1.95 -23.63
CA GLN A 51 39.00 -0.51 -23.41
C GLN A 51 38.24 -0.18 -22.13
N ILE A 52 37.13 -0.88 -21.85
CA ILE A 52 36.37 -0.70 -20.60
C ILE A 52 37.26 -1.06 -19.41
N SER A 53 37.87 -2.26 -19.42
CA SER A 53 38.75 -2.71 -18.32
C SER A 53 39.92 -1.74 -18.08
N ALA A 54 40.59 -1.29 -19.14
CA ALA A 54 41.71 -0.35 -19.03
C ALA A 54 41.28 0.99 -18.41
N LEU A 55 40.13 1.53 -18.85
CA LEU A 55 39.60 2.78 -18.32
C LEU A 55 39.15 2.64 -16.85
N LEU A 56 38.51 1.53 -16.49
CA LEU A 56 38.13 1.27 -15.10
C LEU A 56 39.36 1.15 -14.19
N ILE A 57 40.43 0.50 -14.66
CA ILE A 57 41.70 0.43 -13.91
C ILE A 57 42.30 1.82 -13.73
N GLU A 58 42.37 2.64 -14.80
CA GLU A 58 42.87 4.02 -14.75
C GLU A 58 42.12 4.80 -13.65
N LEU A 59 40.78 4.80 -13.70
CA LEU A 59 39.94 5.54 -12.76
C LEU A 59 40.02 5.01 -11.33
N CYS A 60 40.19 3.69 -11.12
CA CYS A 60 40.34 3.11 -9.78
C CYS A 60 41.76 3.29 -9.19
N ASN A 61 42.75 3.67 -10.01
CA ASN A 61 44.08 4.01 -9.54
C ASN A 61 44.20 5.48 -9.12
N GLU A 62 43.24 6.32 -9.51
CA GLU A 62 43.16 7.71 -9.06
C GLU A 62 42.80 7.77 -7.57
N SER A 63 43.75 8.22 -6.76
CA SER A 63 43.63 8.26 -5.29
C SER A 63 42.44 9.08 -4.75
N ASN A 64 41.88 9.97 -5.58
CA ASN A 64 40.75 10.82 -5.24
C ASN A 64 39.42 10.29 -5.76
N VAL A 65 39.35 9.15 -6.47
CA VAL A 65 38.09 8.55 -6.98
C VAL A 65 37.58 7.49 -6.01
N HIS A 66 36.41 7.73 -5.44
CA HIS A 66 35.81 6.84 -4.44
C HIS A 66 34.81 5.85 -5.05
N VAL A 67 34.09 6.27 -6.08
CA VAL A 67 33.04 5.48 -6.73
C VAL A 67 33.14 5.64 -8.25
N VAL A 68 33.12 4.52 -8.98
CA VAL A 68 32.98 4.49 -10.43
C VAL A 68 31.61 3.91 -10.76
N ILE A 69 30.79 4.67 -11.49
CA ILE A 69 29.51 4.18 -12.02
C ILE A 69 29.68 4.00 -13.53
N THR A 70 29.42 2.80 -14.03
CA THR A 70 29.28 2.59 -15.47
C THR A 70 27.81 2.59 -15.86
N THR A 71 27.49 3.03 -17.07
CA THR A 71 26.14 2.91 -17.65
C THR A 71 26.23 2.37 -19.06
N GLY A 72 25.48 1.31 -19.36
CA GLY A 72 25.47 0.65 -20.67
C GLY A 72 26.20 -0.70 -20.67
N GLY A 73 26.04 -1.45 -21.75
CA GLY A 73 26.71 -2.73 -21.99
C GLY A 73 26.42 -3.85 -20.98
N THR A 74 25.26 -3.83 -20.29
CA THR A 74 24.86 -4.83 -19.27
C THR A 74 23.83 -5.85 -19.74
N GLY A 75 23.38 -5.78 -21.00
CA GLY A 75 22.39 -6.69 -21.58
C GLY A 75 22.96 -8.06 -21.96
N PHE A 76 22.29 -8.77 -22.87
CA PHE A 76 22.65 -10.13 -23.29
C PHE A 76 23.27 -10.21 -24.69
N THR A 77 23.49 -9.09 -25.37
CA THR A 77 24.07 -9.08 -26.71
C THR A 77 25.58 -9.30 -26.66
N ASP A 78 26.20 -9.70 -27.79
CA ASP A 78 27.65 -9.90 -27.87
C ASP A 78 28.46 -8.62 -27.61
N ARG A 79 27.83 -7.45 -27.73
CA ARG A 79 28.44 -6.15 -27.41
C ARG A 79 28.31 -5.80 -25.93
N ASP A 80 27.38 -6.41 -25.20
CA ASP A 80 27.21 -6.15 -23.76
C ASP A 80 28.33 -6.85 -22.97
N VAL A 81 29.45 -6.17 -22.75
CA VAL A 81 30.64 -6.74 -22.08
C VAL A 81 31.06 -5.99 -20.80
N THR A 82 30.26 -5.04 -20.34
CA THR A 82 30.58 -4.21 -19.16
C THR A 82 30.70 -5.03 -17.85
N PRO A 83 29.82 -6.02 -17.58
CA PRO A 83 29.94 -6.89 -16.42
C PRO A 83 31.23 -7.72 -16.43
N GLU A 84 31.61 -8.25 -17.59
CA GLU A 84 32.84 -9.02 -17.80
C GLU A 84 34.07 -8.13 -17.54
N ALA A 85 34.10 -6.93 -18.11
CA ALA A 85 35.18 -5.97 -17.90
C ALA A 85 35.33 -5.61 -16.41
N THR A 86 34.21 -5.39 -15.73
CA THR A 86 34.19 -5.08 -14.31
C THR A 86 34.68 -6.26 -13.47
N LYS A 87 34.25 -7.48 -13.76
CA LYS A 87 34.70 -8.69 -13.06
C LYS A 87 36.20 -8.95 -13.22
N GLN A 88 36.80 -8.56 -14.35
CA GLN A 88 38.24 -8.72 -14.56
C GLN A 88 39.10 -7.84 -13.65
N ILE A 89 38.58 -6.69 -13.20
CA ILE A 89 39.38 -5.67 -12.52
C ILE A 89 39.09 -5.59 -11.02
N ILE A 90 37.93 -6.05 -10.55
CA ILE A 90 37.59 -6.04 -9.13
C ILE A 90 38.37 -7.11 -8.35
N GLU A 91 38.79 -6.77 -7.14
CA GLU A 91 39.50 -7.65 -6.20
C GLU A 91 38.53 -8.33 -5.24
N LYS A 92 37.38 -7.70 -4.99
CA LYS A 92 36.34 -8.21 -4.10
C LYS A 92 34.96 -7.89 -4.64
N GLU A 93 34.08 -8.88 -4.71
CA GLU A 93 32.70 -8.67 -5.12
C GLU A 93 31.87 -7.98 -4.03
N ALA A 94 30.96 -7.11 -4.46
CA ALA A 94 29.97 -6.43 -3.61
C ALA A 94 28.56 -6.88 -4.00
N THR A 95 28.33 -8.20 -4.01
CA THR A 95 27.10 -8.85 -4.51
C THR A 95 25.81 -8.34 -3.87
N GLY A 96 25.84 -7.89 -2.61
CA GLY A 96 24.67 -7.29 -1.97
C GLY A 96 24.14 -6.05 -2.72
N ILE A 97 25.01 -5.26 -3.33
CA ILE A 97 24.62 -4.07 -4.10
C ILE A 97 23.94 -4.47 -5.41
N SER A 98 24.52 -5.41 -6.16
CA SER A 98 23.92 -5.87 -7.43
C SER A 98 22.60 -6.60 -7.23
N VAL A 99 22.47 -7.40 -6.15
CA VAL A 99 21.21 -8.05 -5.77
C VAL A 99 20.14 -7.01 -5.41
N ALA A 100 20.45 -6.02 -4.57
CA ALA A 100 19.50 -4.98 -4.20
C ALA A 100 19.02 -4.17 -5.40
N LEU A 101 19.94 -3.78 -6.29
CA LEU A 101 19.61 -3.10 -7.55
C LEU A 101 18.66 -3.92 -8.42
N LEU A 102 18.92 -5.22 -8.56
CA LEU A 102 18.09 -6.12 -9.36
C LEU A 102 16.70 -6.31 -8.74
N CYS A 103 16.62 -6.60 -7.44
CA CYS A 103 15.35 -6.80 -6.72
C CYS A 103 14.43 -5.58 -6.82
N GLU A 104 14.96 -4.38 -6.58
CA GLU A 104 14.20 -3.13 -6.65
C GLU A 104 13.81 -2.77 -8.10
N SER A 105 14.69 -3.02 -9.06
CA SER A 105 14.39 -2.74 -10.48
C SER A 105 13.31 -3.67 -11.05
N ILE A 106 13.27 -4.93 -10.61
CA ILE A 106 12.23 -5.91 -11.00
C ILE A 106 10.83 -5.45 -10.58
N GLN A 107 10.71 -4.79 -9.43
CA GLN A 107 9.43 -4.22 -8.97
C GLN A 107 8.91 -3.12 -9.91
N LYS A 108 9.80 -2.43 -10.62
CA LYS A 108 9.46 -1.35 -11.56
C LYS A 108 9.25 -1.85 -12.99
N THR A 109 10.03 -2.85 -13.40
CA THR A 109 9.93 -3.45 -14.73
C THR A 109 10.46 -4.87 -14.76
N LYS A 110 9.66 -5.80 -15.29
CA LYS A 110 10.07 -7.20 -15.48
C LYS A 110 11.31 -7.36 -16.37
N PHE A 111 11.57 -6.40 -17.26
CA PHE A 111 12.74 -6.43 -18.16
C PHE A 111 14.07 -6.23 -17.41
N ALA A 112 14.05 -5.75 -16.16
CA ALA A 112 15.25 -5.65 -15.33
C ALA A 112 15.96 -7.00 -15.13
N MET A 113 15.21 -8.12 -15.21
CA MET A 113 15.77 -9.48 -15.16
C MET A 113 16.81 -9.77 -16.27
N LEU A 114 16.85 -8.97 -17.32
CA LEU A 114 17.79 -9.11 -18.45
C LEU A 114 19.07 -8.29 -18.26
N SER A 115 19.25 -7.59 -17.14
CA SER A 115 20.46 -6.82 -16.84
C SER A 115 21.43 -7.62 -15.97
N ARG A 116 22.67 -7.82 -16.44
CA ARG A 116 23.73 -8.55 -15.74
C ARG A 116 24.55 -7.63 -14.82
N LEU A 117 23.88 -6.96 -13.89
CA LEU A 117 24.52 -5.95 -13.03
C LEU A 117 25.63 -6.57 -12.16
N VAL A 118 26.79 -5.91 -12.12
CA VAL A 118 27.92 -6.27 -11.26
C VAL A 118 28.31 -5.06 -10.41
N ALA A 119 28.68 -5.34 -9.16
CA ALA A 119 29.29 -4.37 -8.26
C ALA A 119 30.48 -5.03 -7.56
N GLY A 120 31.55 -4.28 -7.38
CA GLY A 120 32.76 -4.78 -6.73
C GLY A 120 33.71 -3.67 -6.34
N ILE A 121 34.81 -4.06 -5.71
CA ILE A 121 35.79 -3.17 -5.12
C ILE A 121 37.14 -3.46 -5.80
N ARG A 122 37.84 -2.39 -6.19
CA ARG A 122 39.23 -2.43 -6.61
C ARG A 122 39.98 -1.35 -5.82
N ASN A 123 41.12 -1.68 -5.22
CA ASN A 123 41.81 -0.77 -4.29
C ASN A 123 40.84 -0.29 -3.18
N SER A 124 40.59 1.02 -3.11
CA SER A 124 39.62 1.65 -2.20
C SER A 124 38.43 2.28 -2.96
N THR A 125 38.20 1.84 -4.20
CA THR A 125 37.18 2.38 -5.10
C THR A 125 36.06 1.37 -5.32
N LEU A 126 34.81 1.82 -5.16
CA LEU A 126 33.62 1.02 -5.44
C LEU A 126 33.22 1.16 -6.92
N VAL A 127 33.10 0.06 -7.65
CA VAL A 127 32.64 0.02 -9.04
C VAL A 127 31.24 -0.57 -9.11
N VAL A 128 30.31 0.09 -9.78
CA VAL A 128 28.91 -0.36 -9.92
C VAL A 128 28.44 -0.18 -11.36
N ASN A 129 27.94 -1.25 -11.98
CA ASN A 129 27.37 -1.18 -13.33
C ASN A 129 25.88 -0.90 -13.30
N PHE A 130 25.43 0.07 -14.08
CA PHE A 130 24.03 0.41 -14.29
C PHE A 130 23.57 0.08 -15.73
N PRO A 131 22.27 -0.15 -15.95
CA PRO A 131 21.72 -0.27 -17.29
C PRO A 131 21.83 1.05 -18.08
N GLY A 132 21.89 0.95 -19.41
CA GLY A 132 22.20 2.08 -20.29
C GLY A 132 21.15 3.19 -20.40
N SER A 133 19.90 2.97 -19.96
CA SER A 133 18.84 3.97 -20.12
C SER A 133 18.85 5.06 -19.02
N PRO A 134 18.55 6.33 -19.37
CA PRO A 134 18.43 7.44 -18.42
C PRO A 134 17.53 7.16 -17.20
N LYS A 135 16.39 6.52 -17.46
CA LYS A 135 15.42 6.13 -16.44
C LYS A 135 16.02 5.10 -15.48
N ALA A 136 16.64 4.04 -16.01
CA ALA A 136 17.25 3.00 -15.19
C ALA A 136 18.43 3.54 -14.36
N CYS A 137 19.22 4.47 -14.91
CA CYS A 137 20.28 5.16 -14.18
C CYS A 137 19.73 5.92 -12.95
N THR A 138 18.64 6.67 -13.13
CA THR A 138 17.98 7.40 -12.05
C THR A 138 17.48 6.45 -10.95
N GLU A 139 16.86 5.35 -11.36
CA GLU A 139 16.33 4.33 -10.45
C GLU A 139 17.45 3.65 -9.66
N CYS A 140 18.52 3.21 -10.34
CA CYS A 140 19.66 2.55 -9.72
C CYS A 140 20.42 3.49 -8.77
N TYR A 141 20.64 4.75 -9.17
CA TYR A 141 21.28 5.74 -8.30
C TYR A 141 20.48 5.98 -7.02
N THR A 142 19.16 6.09 -7.14
CA THR A 142 18.25 6.30 -6.00
C THR A 142 18.33 5.17 -4.96
N ILE A 143 18.61 3.94 -5.41
CA ILE A 143 18.78 2.80 -4.52
C ILE A 143 20.12 2.91 -3.78
N ILE A 144 21.23 3.07 -4.50
CA ILE A 144 22.57 3.00 -3.90
C ILE A 144 22.96 4.24 -3.09
N ARG A 145 22.41 5.42 -3.40
CA ARG A 145 22.76 6.69 -2.68
C ARG A 145 22.59 6.60 -1.17
N THR A 146 21.71 5.71 -0.70
CA THR A 146 21.45 5.46 0.72
C THR A 146 22.64 4.82 1.44
N VAL A 147 23.45 4.02 0.74
CA VAL A 147 24.57 3.25 1.32
C VAL A 147 25.95 3.80 0.93
N LEU A 148 26.04 4.62 -0.12
CA LEU A 148 27.31 5.08 -0.71
C LEU A 148 28.26 5.73 0.30
N LYS A 149 27.78 6.61 1.18
CA LYS A 149 28.63 7.28 2.18
C LYS A 149 29.30 6.29 3.12
N HIS A 150 28.53 5.33 3.63
CA HIS A 150 29.04 4.34 4.55
C HIS A 150 30.00 3.37 3.86
N ALA A 151 29.67 2.92 2.65
CA ALA A 151 30.54 2.08 1.85
C ALA A 151 31.91 2.75 1.59
N VAL A 152 31.91 4.02 1.16
CA VAL A 152 33.14 4.78 0.92
C VAL A 152 33.95 4.94 2.21
N HIS A 153 33.32 5.27 3.34
CA HIS A 153 34.02 5.38 4.63
C HIS A 153 34.70 4.08 5.07
N GLN A 154 34.10 2.93 4.80
CA GLN A 154 34.74 1.64 5.05
C GLN A 154 35.96 1.44 4.13
N LEU A 155 35.83 1.78 2.86
CA LEU A 155 36.90 1.59 1.86
C LEU A 155 38.12 2.48 2.09
N ILE A 156 37.92 3.73 2.51
CA ILE A 156 39.01 4.67 2.82
C ILE A 156 39.55 4.50 4.25
N GLY A 157 38.99 3.58 5.04
CA GLY A 157 39.45 3.29 6.40
C GLY A 157 39.14 4.39 7.44
N ASP A 158 38.11 5.22 7.23
CA ASP A 158 37.69 6.26 8.19
C ASP A 158 36.94 5.63 9.37
N LYS A 159 37.72 5.06 10.31
CA LYS A 159 37.23 4.38 11.51
C LYS A 159 36.32 5.26 12.37
N LEU A 160 36.53 6.58 12.40
CA LEU A 160 35.74 7.50 13.19
C LEU A 160 34.34 7.71 12.58
N SER A 161 34.24 7.89 11.27
CA SER A 161 32.94 8.04 10.60
C SER A 161 32.17 6.72 10.54
N VAL A 162 32.86 5.60 10.34
CA VAL A 162 32.26 4.25 10.43
C VAL A 162 31.70 4.00 11.84
N SER A 163 32.50 4.25 12.88
CA SER A 163 32.05 4.12 14.27
C SER A 163 30.88 5.05 14.57
N LYS A 164 30.89 6.32 14.12
CA LYS A 164 29.75 7.24 14.26
C LYS A 164 28.47 6.77 13.56
N VAL A 165 28.56 6.09 12.41
CA VAL A 165 27.38 5.51 11.74
C VAL A 165 26.84 4.33 12.52
N HIS A 166 27.70 3.42 12.99
CA HIS A 166 27.26 2.34 13.88
C HIS A 166 26.70 2.88 15.19
N THR A 167 27.31 3.90 15.78
CA THR A 167 26.79 4.60 16.96
C THR A 167 25.51 5.36 16.65
N LYS A 168 25.28 5.90 15.44
CA LYS A 168 24.01 6.54 15.04
C LYS A 168 22.89 5.53 14.75
N LEU A 169 23.22 4.35 14.22
CA LEU A 169 22.29 3.22 14.10
C LEU A 169 21.90 2.68 15.47
N ILE A 170 22.80 2.80 16.46
CA ILE A 170 22.51 2.52 17.87
C ILE A 170 21.80 3.72 18.55
N ALA A 171 22.12 4.97 18.16
CA ALA A 171 21.60 6.22 18.76
C ALA A 171 20.35 6.78 18.07
N SER A 172 19.79 6.09 17.07
CA SER A 172 18.39 6.25 16.68
C SER A 172 17.44 5.74 17.75
N GLN A 173 17.97 5.12 18.83
CA GLN A 173 17.21 4.81 20.02
C GLN A 173 16.71 6.10 20.69
N MET A 174 15.40 6.24 20.83
CA MET A 174 14.80 7.28 21.66
C MET A 174 15.35 7.15 23.08
N LYS A 175 15.85 8.27 23.61
CA LYS A 175 16.23 8.34 25.02
C LYS A 175 14.95 8.51 25.84
N SER A 176 14.60 7.48 26.59
CA SER A 176 13.42 7.49 27.47
C SER A 176 13.62 8.44 28.65
N LYS A 177 12.52 9.04 29.11
CA LYS A 177 12.44 9.81 30.36
C LYS A 177 12.32 8.92 31.59
N VAL A 178 12.11 7.62 31.41
CA VAL A 178 12.02 6.65 32.50
C VAL A 178 13.42 6.26 32.96
N CYS A 179 13.69 6.43 34.25
CA CYS A 179 14.88 5.87 34.90
C CYS A 179 14.54 4.50 35.50
N SER A 180 15.37 3.49 35.24
CA SER A 180 15.22 2.20 35.90
C SER A 180 15.44 2.34 37.41
N VAL A 181 14.53 1.78 38.20
CA VAL A 181 14.66 1.74 39.66
C VAL A 181 15.70 0.67 40.03
N PRO A 182 16.65 0.93 40.95
CA PRO A 182 17.59 -0.08 41.40
C PRO A 182 16.88 -1.32 41.95
N SER A 183 17.34 -2.51 41.55
CA SER A 183 16.82 -3.79 42.02
C SER A 183 16.89 -3.86 43.56
N GLY A 184 15.72 -3.84 44.22
CA GLY A 184 15.63 -3.84 45.69
C GLY A 184 14.40 -3.12 46.25
N HIS A 185 13.76 -2.24 45.47
CA HIS A 185 12.57 -1.47 45.88
C HIS A 185 11.30 -1.86 45.12
N ARG A 186 10.97 -3.16 45.11
CA ARG A 186 9.72 -3.67 44.51
C ARG A 186 8.49 -3.14 45.24
N LEU A 187 7.62 -2.46 44.51
CA LEU A 187 6.28 -2.15 44.98
C LEU A 187 5.51 -3.45 45.29
N ARG A 188 4.85 -3.49 46.45
CA ARG A 188 4.03 -4.65 46.89
C ARG A 188 2.55 -4.53 46.51
N SER A 189 2.14 -3.36 46.05
CA SER A 189 0.80 -3.03 45.60
C SER A 189 0.85 -2.39 44.22
N SER A 190 -0.16 -2.67 43.38
CA SER A 190 -0.30 -1.99 42.10
C SER A 190 -0.71 -0.54 42.29
N ALA A 191 -0.21 0.34 41.42
CA ALA A 191 -0.79 1.66 41.21
C ALA A 191 -2.16 1.63 40.49
N TYR A 192 -2.53 0.49 39.89
CA TYR A 192 -3.77 0.32 39.14
C TYR A 192 -4.79 -0.51 39.92
N GLU A 193 -6.00 0.02 40.01
CA GLU A 193 -7.17 -0.68 40.55
C GLU A 193 -7.47 -1.93 39.71
N MET A 194 -8.02 -2.96 40.34
CA MET A 194 -8.51 -4.13 39.64
C MET A 194 -9.93 -3.83 39.15
N ILE A 195 -10.13 -3.72 37.85
CA ILE A 195 -11.46 -3.49 37.27
C ILE A 195 -12.10 -4.80 36.79
N ASP A 196 -13.42 -4.85 36.72
CA ASP A 196 -14.14 -5.99 36.16
C ASP A 196 -14.08 -6.03 34.63
N PHE A 197 -14.29 -7.22 34.07
CA PHE A 197 -14.23 -7.46 32.63
C PHE A 197 -15.17 -6.56 31.84
N ASP A 198 -16.43 -6.44 32.24
CA ASP A 198 -17.42 -5.64 31.52
C ASP A 198 -17.06 -4.15 31.50
N VAL A 199 -16.50 -3.65 32.60
CA VAL A 199 -16.00 -2.27 32.70
C VAL A 199 -14.84 -2.06 31.72
N ALA A 200 -13.92 -3.03 31.61
CA ALA A 200 -12.81 -2.97 30.66
C ALA A 200 -13.31 -2.90 29.20
N ILE A 201 -14.30 -3.73 28.85
CA ILE A 201 -14.91 -3.73 27.50
C ILE A 201 -15.63 -2.41 27.21
N GLN A 202 -16.38 -1.86 28.17
CA GLN A 202 -17.04 -0.57 28.02
C GLN A 202 -16.05 0.57 27.77
N MET A 203 -14.92 0.57 28.49
CA MET A 203 -13.84 1.53 28.26
C MET A 203 -13.26 1.39 26.85
N ILE A 204 -12.94 0.17 26.41
CA ILE A 204 -12.44 -0.08 25.04
C ILE A 204 -13.44 0.42 23.99
N HIS A 205 -14.72 0.11 24.16
CA HIS A 205 -15.78 0.54 23.24
C HIS A 205 -15.85 2.06 23.17
N ARG A 206 -15.97 2.75 24.32
CA ARG A 206 -16.01 4.22 24.38
C ARG A 206 -14.85 4.88 23.65
N GLU A 207 -13.64 4.35 23.83
CA GLU A 207 -12.44 4.95 23.25
C GLU A 207 -12.29 4.69 21.75
N SER A 208 -12.85 3.59 21.24
CA SER A 208 -12.72 3.14 19.84
C SER A 208 -13.88 3.57 18.93
N SER A 209 -15.09 3.80 19.46
CA SER A 209 -16.27 4.17 18.65
C SER A 209 -16.17 5.53 17.94
N ALA A 210 -15.28 6.42 18.40
CA ALA A 210 -15.16 7.77 17.84
C ALA A 210 -14.35 7.84 16.54
N LEU A 211 -13.74 6.74 16.09
CA LEU A 211 -12.79 6.74 14.99
C LEU A 211 -13.16 5.75 13.90
N GLN A 212 -13.27 6.27 12.68
CA GLN A 212 -13.43 5.50 11.47
C GLN A 212 -12.35 5.96 10.50
N ASN A 213 -11.44 5.04 10.16
CA ASN A 213 -10.40 5.32 9.17
C ASN A 213 -11.05 5.23 7.79
N ILE A 214 -11.48 6.38 7.25
CA ILE A 214 -12.13 6.45 5.94
C ILE A 214 -11.07 6.70 4.88
N ALA A 215 -11.02 5.82 3.89
CA ALA A 215 -10.26 6.01 2.67
C ALA A 215 -11.21 6.03 1.47
N THR A 216 -10.85 6.79 0.44
CA THR A 216 -11.64 6.86 -0.80
C THR A 216 -10.89 6.15 -1.90
N PHE A 217 -11.55 5.18 -2.53
CA PHE A 217 -11.02 4.44 -3.67
C PHE A 217 -11.81 4.76 -4.93
N LYS A 218 -11.16 4.59 -6.09
CA LYS A 218 -11.85 4.66 -7.38
C LYS A 218 -12.51 3.33 -7.68
N LEU A 219 -13.72 3.35 -8.24
CA LEU A 219 -14.47 2.16 -8.63
C LEU A 219 -13.69 1.25 -9.61
N ASN A 220 -12.86 1.83 -10.49
CA ASN A 220 -12.00 1.08 -11.42
C ASN A 220 -10.94 0.21 -10.72
N ASP A 221 -10.70 0.44 -9.42
CA ASP A 221 -9.90 -0.42 -8.55
C ASP A 221 -10.80 -1.41 -7.77
N SER A 222 -11.73 -2.04 -8.49
CA SER A 222 -12.78 -2.90 -7.92
C SER A 222 -12.20 -4.09 -7.13
N ALA A 223 -11.04 -4.60 -7.54
CA ALA A 223 -10.35 -5.69 -6.84
C ALA A 223 -9.97 -5.33 -5.40
N ASN A 224 -9.52 -4.09 -5.16
CA ASN A 224 -9.19 -3.61 -3.82
C ASN A 224 -10.42 -3.18 -3.02
N LEU A 225 -11.58 -3.02 -3.64
CA LEU A 225 -12.83 -2.64 -2.99
C LEU A 225 -13.62 -3.82 -2.41
N ILE A 226 -13.45 -5.02 -2.97
CA ILE A 226 -14.16 -6.23 -2.52
C ILE A 226 -13.90 -6.49 -1.03
N GLY A 227 -14.99 -6.73 -0.29
CA GLY A 227 -14.98 -7.03 1.13
C GLY A 227 -14.81 -5.83 2.05
N LYS A 228 -14.55 -4.62 1.53
CA LYS A 228 -14.52 -3.38 2.33
C LYS A 228 -15.93 -2.93 2.72
N ILE A 229 -16.02 -2.17 3.80
CA ILE A 229 -17.30 -1.65 4.33
C ILE A 229 -17.50 -0.21 3.87
N VAL A 230 -18.67 0.12 3.34
CA VAL A 230 -19.02 1.48 2.92
C VAL A 230 -19.07 2.43 4.13
N ALA A 231 -18.35 3.54 4.07
CA ALA A 231 -18.23 4.48 5.18
C ALA A 231 -19.36 5.52 5.25
N VAL A 232 -19.96 5.84 4.11
CA VAL A 232 -21.03 6.86 3.94
C VAL A 232 -22.01 6.35 2.89
N ASP A 233 -23.31 6.61 3.06
CA ASP A 233 -24.34 6.28 2.08
C ASP A 233 -23.93 6.75 0.67
N ILE A 234 -23.96 5.84 -0.28
CA ILE A 234 -23.67 6.13 -1.69
C ILE A 234 -24.99 6.52 -2.34
N LYS A 235 -25.04 7.75 -2.84
CA LYS A 235 -26.20 8.29 -3.53
C LYS A 235 -25.98 8.29 -5.03
N SER A 236 -27.06 8.06 -5.76
CA SER A 236 -27.07 8.13 -7.21
C SER A 236 -26.76 9.55 -7.69
N GLN A 237 -25.75 9.68 -8.56
CA GLN A 237 -25.38 10.96 -9.20
C GLN A 237 -26.22 11.24 -10.45
N HIS A 238 -26.86 10.21 -11.01
CA HIS A 238 -27.67 10.28 -12.22
C HIS A 238 -28.90 9.38 -12.10
N PRO A 239 -30.09 9.82 -12.56
CA PRO A 239 -31.23 8.93 -12.61
C PRO A 239 -30.95 7.71 -13.52
N LEU A 240 -31.55 6.56 -13.20
CA LEU A 240 -31.49 5.35 -14.02
C LEU A 240 -32.91 4.93 -14.45
N PRO A 241 -33.22 4.87 -15.76
CA PRO A 241 -32.39 5.35 -16.86
C PRO A 241 -32.26 6.90 -16.86
N PRO A 242 -31.20 7.48 -17.45
CA PRO A 242 -31.00 8.93 -17.48
C PRO A 242 -31.81 9.65 -18.58
N PHE A 243 -32.48 8.88 -19.43
CA PHE A 243 -33.35 9.32 -20.51
C PHE A 243 -34.55 8.37 -20.58
N ARG A 244 -35.64 8.80 -21.24
CA ARG A 244 -36.77 7.90 -21.54
C ARG A 244 -36.27 6.79 -22.46
N ALA A 245 -36.38 5.54 -22.03
CA ALA A 245 -35.78 4.40 -22.72
C ALA A 245 -36.84 3.41 -23.18
N SER A 246 -36.61 2.79 -24.34
CA SER A 246 -37.50 1.72 -24.84
C SER A 246 -37.38 0.45 -23.99
N ILE A 247 -38.51 -0.15 -23.61
CA ILE A 247 -38.57 -1.47 -22.97
C ILE A 247 -38.41 -2.61 -23.99
N LYS A 248 -38.71 -2.34 -25.27
CA LYS A 248 -38.81 -3.35 -26.33
C LYS A 248 -38.07 -2.93 -27.60
N ASP A 249 -37.75 -3.89 -28.45
CA ASP A 249 -37.41 -3.62 -29.85
C ASP A 249 -38.70 -3.32 -30.61
N GLY A 250 -38.71 -2.30 -31.46
CA GLY A 250 -39.94 -1.85 -32.09
C GLY A 250 -39.84 -0.52 -32.82
N TYR A 251 -40.92 0.24 -32.77
CA TYR A 251 -41.03 1.56 -33.37
C TYR A 251 -41.56 2.57 -32.35
N ALA A 252 -40.85 3.69 -32.22
CA ALA A 252 -41.28 4.86 -31.48
C ALA A 252 -42.31 5.64 -32.31
N VAL A 253 -43.48 5.86 -31.73
CA VAL A 253 -44.66 6.45 -32.38
C VAL A 253 -45.26 7.55 -31.52
N ILE A 254 -46.18 8.31 -32.11
CA ILE A 254 -47.16 9.13 -31.39
C ILE A 254 -48.43 8.29 -31.25
N ALA A 255 -48.89 8.06 -30.03
CA ALA A 255 -49.98 7.12 -29.73
C ALA A 255 -51.29 7.48 -30.48
N GLU A 256 -51.53 8.77 -30.70
CA GLU A 256 -52.73 9.29 -31.38
C GLU A 256 -52.74 9.12 -32.91
N ASP A 257 -51.61 8.80 -33.56
CA ASP A 257 -51.48 8.97 -35.02
C ASP A 257 -51.91 7.79 -35.89
N GLY A 258 -52.02 6.56 -35.35
CA GLY A 258 -52.56 5.39 -36.06
C GLY A 258 -52.09 5.19 -37.52
N ILE A 259 -51.03 4.38 -37.70
CA ILE A 259 -50.33 4.03 -38.97
C ILE A 259 -49.31 5.11 -39.40
N SER A 260 -48.06 4.70 -39.65
CA SER A 260 -46.96 5.64 -39.88
C SER A 260 -45.80 5.07 -40.71
N ALA A 261 -45.07 5.94 -41.41
CA ALA A 261 -43.87 5.62 -42.19
C ALA A 261 -42.60 5.60 -41.31
N GLY A 262 -41.73 4.61 -41.49
CA GLY A 262 -40.53 4.36 -40.69
C GLY A 262 -39.27 5.07 -41.20
N GLU A 263 -38.57 5.76 -40.30
CA GLU A 263 -37.23 6.32 -40.52
C GLU A 263 -36.25 5.86 -39.42
N GLU A 264 -34.93 5.90 -39.67
CA GLU A 264 -33.92 5.54 -38.68
C GLU A 264 -33.79 6.61 -37.57
N PRO A 265 -33.50 6.21 -36.31
CA PRO A 265 -33.72 7.04 -35.12
C PRO A 265 -32.62 8.07 -34.84
N SER A 266 -31.48 8.07 -35.54
CA SER A 266 -30.28 8.69 -34.95
C SER A 266 -30.33 10.21 -34.79
N LYS A 267 -31.24 10.94 -35.48
CA LYS A 267 -31.51 12.40 -35.26
C LYS A 267 -32.93 12.86 -35.66
N VAL A 268 -33.90 11.96 -35.74
CA VAL A 268 -35.21 12.27 -36.35
C VAL A 268 -36.24 12.56 -35.26
N LYS A 269 -36.83 13.76 -35.30
CA LYS A 269 -38.02 14.09 -34.50
C LYS A 269 -39.22 13.34 -35.10
N VAL A 270 -39.87 12.49 -34.30
CA VAL A 270 -41.12 11.84 -34.67
C VAL A 270 -42.21 12.90 -34.76
N VAL A 271 -42.86 12.95 -35.91
CA VAL A 271 -43.97 13.86 -36.22
C VAL A 271 -45.14 13.03 -36.72
N ARG A 272 -46.32 13.66 -36.83
CA ARG A 272 -47.53 12.96 -37.20
C ARG A 272 -47.40 12.15 -38.49
N GLY A 273 -47.85 10.89 -38.45
CA GLY A 273 -47.78 9.94 -39.57
C GLY A 273 -46.39 9.34 -39.83
N LYS A 274 -45.40 9.60 -38.97
CA LYS A 274 -44.07 9.00 -39.02
C LYS A 274 -43.75 8.25 -37.73
N CYS A 275 -42.84 7.28 -37.82
CA CYS A 275 -42.31 6.54 -36.69
C CYS A 275 -40.80 6.34 -36.86
N ALA A 276 -40.11 6.04 -35.77
CA ALA A 276 -38.69 5.74 -35.79
C ALA A 276 -38.45 4.31 -35.30
N ARG A 277 -37.63 3.54 -36.01
CA ARG A 277 -37.21 2.22 -35.52
C ARG A 277 -36.38 2.40 -34.25
N ILE A 278 -36.62 1.61 -33.22
CA ILE A 278 -35.94 1.72 -31.93
C ILE A 278 -35.64 0.34 -31.36
N ASN A 279 -34.47 0.22 -30.72
CA ASN A 279 -34.08 -1.01 -30.03
C ASN A 279 -34.30 -0.85 -28.52
N THR A 280 -34.35 -1.98 -27.82
CA THR A 280 -34.45 -2.07 -26.37
C THR A 280 -33.31 -1.28 -25.71
N GLY A 281 -33.66 -0.44 -24.74
CA GLY A 281 -32.72 0.42 -24.02
C GLY A 281 -32.28 1.68 -24.78
N ALA A 282 -32.68 1.86 -26.04
CA ALA A 282 -32.35 3.08 -26.78
C ALA A 282 -33.15 4.30 -26.27
N PRO A 283 -32.59 5.51 -26.35
CA PRO A 283 -33.30 6.74 -26.03
C PRO A 283 -34.51 6.94 -26.94
N LEU A 284 -35.63 7.39 -26.36
CA LEU A 284 -36.79 7.79 -27.14
C LEU A 284 -36.49 9.03 -27.99
N PRO A 285 -36.83 9.02 -29.29
CA PRO A 285 -36.70 10.18 -30.15
C PRO A 285 -37.73 11.27 -29.79
N ASP A 286 -37.34 12.53 -29.97
CA ASP A 286 -38.20 13.67 -29.71
C ASP A 286 -39.54 13.56 -30.46
N GLY A 287 -40.63 13.90 -29.78
CA GLY A 287 -41.97 13.86 -30.36
C GLY A 287 -42.66 12.49 -30.27
N SER A 288 -41.98 11.42 -29.85
CA SER A 288 -42.62 10.13 -29.56
C SER A 288 -43.09 10.02 -28.11
N ASP A 289 -44.18 9.29 -27.90
CA ASP A 289 -44.81 9.10 -26.58
C ASP A 289 -45.24 7.65 -26.28
N SER A 290 -45.00 6.72 -27.22
CA SER A 290 -45.27 5.29 -27.07
C SER A 290 -44.31 4.46 -27.92
N ILE A 291 -44.03 3.23 -27.50
CA ILE A 291 -43.34 2.22 -28.30
C ILE A 291 -44.33 1.12 -28.70
N VAL A 292 -44.24 0.66 -29.95
CA VAL A 292 -44.93 -0.55 -30.44
C VAL A 292 -43.88 -1.62 -30.72
N GLN A 293 -43.96 -2.75 -30.02
CA GLN A 293 -43.05 -3.88 -30.22
C GLN A 293 -43.16 -4.46 -31.66
N ILE A 294 -42.07 -5.03 -32.17
CA ILE A 294 -42.01 -5.54 -33.55
C ILE A 294 -43.13 -6.53 -33.85
N GLU A 295 -43.49 -7.39 -32.89
CA GLU A 295 -44.53 -8.41 -33.01
C GLU A 295 -45.91 -7.82 -33.35
N ASP A 296 -46.18 -6.60 -32.87
CA ASP A 296 -47.42 -5.85 -33.11
C ASP A 296 -47.35 -5.00 -34.39
N THR A 297 -46.37 -5.26 -35.26
CA THR A 297 -46.21 -4.59 -36.55
C THR A 297 -46.12 -5.57 -37.73
N GLU A 298 -46.36 -5.05 -38.93
CA GLU A 298 -46.15 -5.69 -40.22
C GLU A 298 -45.43 -4.72 -41.14
N VAL A 299 -44.40 -5.17 -41.86
CA VAL A 299 -43.74 -4.33 -42.88
C VAL A 299 -44.63 -4.29 -44.11
N ALA A 300 -45.14 -3.10 -44.43
CA ALA A 300 -45.99 -2.88 -45.60
C ALA A 300 -45.15 -2.58 -46.84
N GLU A 301 -44.08 -1.79 -46.69
CA GLU A 301 -43.18 -1.42 -47.78
C GLU A 301 -41.72 -1.41 -47.32
N ARG A 302 -40.82 -1.74 -48.26
CA ARG A 302 -39.37 -1.60 -48.12
C ARG A 302 -38.84 -0.70 -49.23
N ARG A 303 -37.80 0.05 -48.93
CA ARG A 303 -37.02 0.82 -49.92
C ARG A 303 -36.16 -0.13 -50.75
N ASP A 304 -35.61 0.39 -51.84
CA ASP A 304 -34.74 -0.36 -52.76
C ASP A 304 -33.45 -0.89 -52.10
N ASP A 305 -33.02 -0.28 -50.99
CA ASP A 305 -31.88 -0.71 -50.17
C ASP A 305 -32.23 -1.82 -49.15
N GLY A 306 -33.50 -2.23 -49.08
CA GLY A 306 -34.01 -3.25 -48.16
C GLY A 306 -34.47 -2.71 -46.80
N GLU A 307 -34.31 -1.42 -46.53
CA GLU A 307 -34.81 -0.79 -45.30
C GLU A 307 -36.33 -0.68 -45.29
N GLU A 308 -36.91 -0.71 -44.10
CA GLU A 308 -38.35 -0.62 -43.90
C GLU A 308 -38.80 0.84 -44.09
N SER A 309 -39.67 1.09 -45.08
CA SER A 309 -40.20 2.43 -45.33
C SER A 309 -41.55 2.65 -44.68
N VAL A 310 -42.42 1.63 -44.68
CA VAL A 310 -43.78 1.74 -44.15
C VAL A 310 -44.11 0.51 -43.33
N ILE A 311 -44.64 0.74 -42.13
CA ILE A 311 -45.15 -0.31 -41.27
C ILE A 311 -46.65 -0.16 -41.04
N ARG A 312 -47.31 -1.29 -40.80
CA ARG A 312 -48.68 -1.36 -40.31
C ARG A 312 -48.65 -1.76 -38.85
N ILE A 313 -49.25 -0.94 -38.01
CA ILE A 313 -49.44 -1.22 -36.59
C ILE A 313 -50.71 -2.08 -36.46
N LYS A 314 -50.58 -3.29 -35.92
CA LYS A 314 -51.69 -4.25 -35.76
C LYS A 314 -52.63 -3.89 -34.62
N LYS A 315 -52.08 -3.24 -33.58
CA LYS A 315 -52.78 -2.87 -32.36
C LYS A 315 -52.49 -1.43 -31.99
N ALA A 316 -53.54 -0.64 -31.74
CA ALA A 316 -53.37 0.76 -31.38
C ALA A 316 -52.51 0.92 -30.10
N PRO A 317 -51.44 1.73 -30.14
CA PRO A 317 -50.60 2.03 -28.99
C PRO A 317 -51.36 2.83 -27.91
N THR A 318 -50.86 2.79 -26.68
CA THR A 318 -51.35 3.64 -25.58
C THR A 318 -50.26 4.58 -25.09
N LEU A 319 -50.64 5.76 -24.58
CA LEU A 319 -49.70 6.76 -24.08
C LEU A 319 -48.78 6.17 -22.99
N GLY A 320 -47.47 6.31 -23.15
CA GLY A 320 -46.48 5.81 -22.19
C GLY A 320 -46.19 4.30 -22.29
N GLN A 321 -46.81 3.59 -23.23
CA GLN A 321 -46.60 2.15 -23.38
C GLN A 321 -45.14 1.83 -23.70
N ASP A 322 -44.62 0.79 -23.03
CA ASP A 322 -43.30 0.19 -23.26
C ASP A 322 -42.14 1.21 -23.13
N ILE A 323 -42.30 2.22 -22.27
CA ILE A 323 -41.31 3.24 -21.96
C ILE A 323 -40.88 3.17 -20.50
N ARG A 324 -39.57 3.16 -20.25
CA ARG A 324 -39.00 3.45 -18.94
C ARG A 324 -38.76 4.95 -18.83
N GLU A 325 -39.50 5.58 -17.93
CA GLU A 325 -39.34 7.01 -17.64
C GLU A 325 -38.01 7.30 -16.94
N ILE A 326 -37.57 8.55 -17.00
CA ILE A 326 -36.30 8.98 -16.39
C ILE A 326 -36.33 8.67 -14.89
N GLY A 327 -35.35 7.92 -14.42
CA GLY A 327 -35.22 7.57 -13.00
C GLY A 327 -36.23 6.54 -12.49
N SER A 328 -36.89 5.79 -13.37
CA SER A 328 -37.86 4.76 -12.99
C SER A 328 -37.28 3.64 -12.13
N ASP A 329 -35.98 3.33 -12.31
CA ASP A 329 -35.30 2.30 -11.52
C ASP A 329 -34.61 2.91 -10.31
N ILE A 330 -33.92 4.04 -10.51
CA ILE A 330 -33.19 4.76 -9.47
C ILE A 330 -33.38 6.26 -9.71
N SER A 331 -33.91 6.96 -8.72
CA SER A 331 -34.07 8.41 -8.76
C SER A 331 -32.75 9.14 -8.51
N LEU A 332 -32.65 10.38 -9.01
CA LEU A 332 -31.53 11.26 -8.67
C LEU A 332 -31.42 11.44 -7.15
N ASN A 333 -30.22 11.33 -6.59
CA ASN A 333 -29.92 11.40 -5.15
C ASN A 333 -30.47 10.26 -4.27
N GLU A 334 -31.08 9.23 -4.85
CA GLU A 334 -31.48 8.04 -4.11
C GLU A 334 -30.27 7.31 -3.53
N VAL A 335 -30.39 6.78 -2.31
CA VAL A 335 -29.32 5.98 -1.69
C VAL A 335 -29.33 4.60 -2.33
N VAL A 336 -28.27 4.27 -3.07
CA VAL A 336 -28.14 2.97 -3.75
C VAL A 336 -27.41 1.93 -2.91
N VAL A 337 -26.51 2.37 -2.04
CA VAL A 337 -25.79 1.50 -1.10
C VAL A 337 -25.68 2.21 0.24
N ASN A 338 -26.18 1.58 1.30
CA ASN A 338 -26.16 2.15 2.65
C ASN A 338 -24.76 2.10 3.26
N LYS A 339 -24.46 3.07 4.13
CA LYS A 339 -23.34 3.01 5.07
C LYS A 339 -23.39 1.69 5.84
N GLY A 340 -22.22 1.06 6.03
CA GLY A 340 -22.09 -0.22 6.71
C GLY A 340 -22.25 -1.44 5.80
N THR A 341 -22.60 -1.26 4.52
CA THR A 341 -22.69 -2.36 3.56
C THR A 341 -21.31 -2.89 3.22
N LYS A 342 -21.13 -4.22 3.23
CA LYS A 342 -19.92 -4.89 2.73
C LYS A 342 -19.98 -4.99 1.21
N LEU A 343 -18.97 -4.47 0.53
CA LEU A 343 -18.92 -4.44 -0.93
C LEU A 343 -18.63 -5.83 -1.52
N GLY A 344 -19.59 -6.36 -2.28
CA GLY A 344 -19.42 -7.49 -3.19
C GLY A 344 -19.55 -7.07 -4.66
N PRO A 345 -19.54 -8.04 -5.59
CA PRO A 345 -19.67 -7.75 -7.02
C PRO A 345 -20.99 -7.04 -7.38
N ILE A 346 -22.07 -7.33 -6.66
CA ILE A 346 -23.41 -6.77 -6.91
C ILE A 346 -23.43 -5.28 -6.52
N GLU A 347 -22.94 -4.95 -5.33
CA GLU A 347 -22.89 -3.57 -4.84
C GLU A 347 -22.00 -2.72 -5.76
N LEU A 348 -20.85 -3.24 -6.19
CA LEU A 348 -19.97 -2.53 -7.11
C LEU A 348 -20.62 -2.31 -8.49
N GLY A 349 -21.37 -3.28 -9.01
CA GLY A 349 -22.13 -3.12 -10.24
C GLY A 349 -23.23 -2.07 -10.13
N LEU A 350 -23.93 -2.00 -8.98
CA LEU A 350 -24.94 -0.99 -8.71
C LEU A 350 -24.33 0.41 -8.58
N ILE A 351 -23.19 0.55 -7.92
CA ILE A 351 -22.45 1.83 -7.83
C ILE A 351 -22.01 2.28 -9.23
N ALA A 352 -21.58 1.33 -10.07
CA ALA A 352 -21.21 1.60 -11.47
C ALA A 352 -22.39 2.10 -12.30
N SER A 353 -23.58 1.50 -12.15
CA SER A 353 -24.75 1.83 -12.97
C SER A 353 -25.26 3.26 -12.77
N VAL A 354 -24.94 3.87 -11.63
CA VAL A 354 -25.29 5.27 -11.30
C VAL A 354 -24.13 6.26 -11.46
N GLY A 355 -23.02 5.84 -12.09
CA GLY A 355 -21.89 6.71 -12.40
C GLY A 355 -21.06 7.15 -11.19
N CYS A 356 -21.14 6.44 -10.06
CA CYS A 356 -20.35 6.78 -8.88
C CYS A 356 -18.90 6.30 -9.01
N GLU A 357 -17.97 7.23 -9.20
CA GLU A 357 -16.55 6.89 -9.39
C GLU A 357 -15.77 6.69 -8.09
N GLN A 358 -16.14 7.38 -7.02
CA GLN A 358 -15.39 7.44 -5.77
C GLN A 358 -16.19 6.83 -4.63
N ILE A 359 -15.60 5.85 -3.95
CA ILE A 359 -16.26 5.07 -2.92
C ILE A 359 -15.53 5.28 -1.60
N PRO A 360 -16.15 5.99 -0.64
CA PRO A 360 -15.62 6.10 0.71
C PRO A 360 -15.86 4.79 1.45
N VAL A 361 -14.78 4.14 1.86
CA VAL A 361 -14.79 2.85 2.56
C VAL A 361 -14.00 2.94 3.86
N LEU A 362 -14.33 2.05 4.78
CA LEU A 362 -13.63 1.89 6.04
C LEU A 362 -12.41 0.99 5.82
N GLU A 363 -11.27 1.51 6.23
CA GLU A 363 -10.02 0.75 6.29
C GLU A 363 -9.91 0.01 7.62
N LYS A 364 -9.42 -1.23 7.52
CA LYS A 364 -9.03 -1.97 8.71
C LYS A 364 -7.82 -1.30 9.34
N ALA A 365 -7.78 -1.30 10.67
CA ALA A 365 -6.64 -0.81 11.42
C ALA A 365 -5.38 -1.63 11.11
N VAL A 366 -4.23 -0.95 10.98
CA VAL A 366 -2.93 -1.62 10.93
C VAL A 366 -2.49 -1.95 12.36
N VAL A 367 -2.00 -3.17 12.60
CA VAL A 367 -1.66 -3.66 13.94
C VAL A 367 -0.16 -3.96 14.05
N ALA A 368 0.54 -3.31 14.97
CA ALA A 368 1.91 -3.62 15.32
C ALA A 368 1.96 -4.64 16.46
N VAL A 369 2.85 -5.62 16.37
CA VAL A 369 3.09 -6.62 17.42
C VAL A 369 4.52 -6.52 17.94
N LEU A 370 4.68 -6.47 19.26
CA LEU A 370 5.96 -6.33 19.97
C LEU A 370 6.04 -7.32 21.14
N SER A 371 7.15 -8.03 21.29
CA SER A 371 7.45 -8.77 22.52
C SER A 371 8.51 -8.02 23.35
N THR A 372 8.49 -8.21 24.66
CA THR A 372 9.45 -7.61 25.59
C THR A 372 9.95 -8.67 26.56
N GLY A 373 11.27 -8.71 26.79
CA GLY A 373 11.90 -9.64 27.71
C GLY A 373 13.35 -9.95 27.35
N ASP A 374 14.27 -9.78 28.31
CA ASP A 374 15.68 -10.14 28.15
C ASP A 374 15.91 -11.67 28.06
N GLU A 375 14.91 -12.49 28.36
CA GLU A 375 14.94 -13.96 28.24
C GLU A 375 14.57 -14.44 26.84
N LEU A 376 14.02 -13.58 25.98
CA LEU A 376 13.49 -14.00 24.68
C LEU A 376 14.60 -14.17 23.63
N LEU A 377 14.42 -15.19 22.79
CA LEU A 377 15.18 -15.44 21.55
C LEU A 377 14.27 -15.31 20.35
N ASP A 378 14.80 -14.79 19.24
CA ASP A 378 14.11 -14.80 17.95
C ASP A 378 14.27 -16.15 17.23
N VAL A 379 13.45 -16.37 16.21
CA VAL A 379 13.49 -17.57 15.36
C VAL A 379 14.85 -17.64 14.64
N GLY A 380 15.55 -18.75 14.82
CA GLY A 380 16.87 -18.98 14.20
C GLY A 380 18.05 -18.53 15.07
N GLU A 381 17.82 -17.88 16.21
CA GLU A 381 18.89 -17.58 17.15
C GLU A 381 19.38 -18.84 17.88
N SER A 382 20.67 -18.85 18.22
CA SER A 382 21.28 -19.91 19.02
C SER A 382 20.81 -19.85 20.47
N TYR A 383 20.63 -21.02 21.07
CA TYR A 383 20.25 -21.12 22.49
C TYR A 383 21.31 -20.46 23.40
N ARG A 384 20.83 -19.78 24.43
CA ARG A 384 21.62 -19.26 25.56
C ARG A 384 20.94 -19.63 26.86
N ASP A 385 21.72 -19.81 27.92
CA ASP A 385 21.17 -20.22 29.21
C ASP A 385 20.14 -19.23 29.76
N GLY A 386 19.04 -19.78 30.28
CA GLY A 386 17.93 -19.00 30.83
C GLY A 386 17.04 -18.34 29.78
N ALA A 387 17.19 -18.67 28.50
CA ALA A 387 16.39 -18.11 27.43
C ALA A 387 15.34 -19.05 26.87
N ILE A 388 14.30 -18.46 26.29
CA ILE A 388 13.18 -19.14 25.62
C ILE A 388 12.85 -18.42 24.31
N TRP A 389 12.30 -19.13 23.33
CA TRP A 389 11.90 -18.51 22.06
C TRP A 389 10.58 -17.73 22.20
N ASP A 390 10.49 -16.60 21.51
CA ASP A 390 9.30 -15.76 21.46
C ASP A 390 8.16 -16.43 20.68
N ALA A 391 7.30 -17.16 21.39
CA ALA A 391 6.11 -17.79 20.81
C ALA A 391 4.93 -16.81 20.63
N ASN A 392 4.87 -15.74 21.43
CA ASN A 392 3.72 -14.83 21.47
C ASN A 392 3.59 -14.05 20.18
N ARG A 393 4.70 -13.47 19.70
CA ARG A 393 4.70 -12.65 18.48
C ARG A 393 4.25 -13.45 17.27
N ILE A 394 4.74 -14.69 17.12
CA ILE A 394 4.31 -15.60 16.03
C ILE A 394 2.83 -15.95 16.15
N THR A 395 2.36 -16.28 17.36
CA THR A 395 0.96 -16.63 17.62
C THR A 395 0.02 -15.47 17.28
N LEU A 396 0.31 -14.28 17.80
CA LEU A 396 -0.52 -13.09 17.61
C LEU A 396 -0.50 -12.61 16.16
N LYS A 397 0.67 -12.58 15.49
CA LYS A 397 0.76 -12.23 14.07
C LYS A 397 -0.10 -13.16 13.21
N SER A 398 0.03 -14.48 13.41
CA SER A 398 -0.74 -15.47 12.65
C SER A 398 -2.25 -15.31 12.87
N PHE A 399 -2.68 -15.12 14.12
CA PHE A 399 -4.08 -14.93 14.46
C PHE A 399 -4.67 -13.63 13.87
N LEU A 400 -3.94 -12.53 13.94
CA LEU A 400 -4.38 -11.24 13.38
C LEU A 400 -4.44 -11.29 11.84
N ASN A 401 -3.48 -11.95 11.19
CA ASN A 401 -3.53 -12.20 9.75
C ASN A 401 -4.73 -13.07 9.34
N GLN A 402 -5.05 -14.11 10.13
CA GLN A 402 -6.25 -14.93 9.92
C GLN A 402 -7.54 -14.08 10.01
N CYS A 403 -7.54 -13.07 10.87
CA CYS A 403 -8.61 -12.09 10.99
C CYS A 403 -8.57 -10.99 9.89
N ASN A 404 -7.70 -11.13 8.88
CA ASN A 404 -7.49 -10.21 7.77
C ASN A 404 -7.05 -8.80 8.20
N TYR A 405 -6.32 -8.67 9.30
CA TYR A 405 -5.66 -7.41 9.68
C TYR A 405 -4.26 -7.34 9.08
N LYS A 406 -3.84 -6.14 8.65
CA LYS A 406 -2.44 -5.90 8.25
C LYS A 406 -1.57 -5.84 9.50
N VAL A 407 -0.60 -6.75 9.60
CA VAL A 407 0.28 -6.84 10.77
C VAL A 407 1.68 -6.34 10.47
N VAL A 408 2.24 -5.52 11.36
CA VAL A 408 3.63 -5.07 11.37
C VAL A 408 4.35 -5.74 12.53
N ASP A 409 5.45 -6.41 12.22
CA ASP A 409 6.29 -7.06 13.23
C ASP A 409 7.39 -6.11 13.69
N ILE A 410 7.38 -5.75 14.97
CA ILE A 410 8.33 -4.80 15.57
C ILE A 410 9.52 -5.54 16.22
N GLY A 411 9.42 -6.86 16.38
CA GLY A 411 10.45 -7.71 16.98
C GLY A 411 10.35 -7.81 18.51
N ILE A 412 11.50 -7.97 19.14
CA ILE A 412 11.68 -8.10 20.59
C ILE A 412 12.39 -6.84 21.11
N ALA A 413 11.83 -6.18 22.12
CA ALA A 413 12.53 -5.15 22.88
C ALA A 413 13.20 -5.74 24.12
N LYS A 414 14.40 -5.27 24.42
CA LYS A 414 15.11 -5.58 25.67
C LYS A 414 14.46 -4.85 26.85
N ASP A 415 14.65 -5.36 28.06
CA ASP A 415 14.08 -4.80 29.29
C ASP A 415 14.84 -3.56 29.79
N ASN A 416 15.00 -2.57 28.91
CA ASN A 416 15.51 -1.25 29.26
C ASN A 416 14.65 -0.16 28.60
N ALA A 417 14.56 0.99 29.27
CA ALA A 417 13.60 2.02 28.92
C ALA A 417 13.81 2.59 27.50
N ASN A 418 15.07 2.73 27.06
CA ASN A 418 15.38 3.28 25.74
C ASN A 418 14.94 2.34 24.61
N ASP A 419 15.22 1.04 24.74
CA ASP A 419 14.87 0.08 23.70
C ASP A 419 13.35 -0.12 23.60
N VAL A 420 12.67 -0.22 24.76
CA VAL A 420 11.20 -0.23 24.83
C VAL A 420 10.61 1.04 24.20
N CYS A 421 11.12 2.22 24.54
CA CYS A 421 10.66 3.49 23.98
C CYS A 421 10.85 3.55 22.46
N THR A 422 12.02 3.14 21.97
CA THR A 422 12.34 3.11 20.54
C THR A 422 11.37 2.22 19.77
N LYS A 423 11.14 1.00 20.28
CA LYS A 423 10.26 0.01 19.66
C LYS A 423 8.79 0.41 19.71
N ILE A 424 8.34 1.01 20.82
CA ILE A 424 6.98 1.58 20.90
C ILE A 424 6.84 2.73 19.90
N ASN A 425 7.82 3.62 19.77
CA ASN A 425 7.76 4.70 18.79
C ASN A 425 7.68 4.16 17.35
N GLU A 426 8.53 3.18 17.00
CA GLU A 426 8.47 2.49 15.70
C GLU A 426 7.08 1.91 15.43
N ALA A 427 6.49 1.23 16.41
CA ALA A 427 5.14 0.68 16.31
C ALA A 427 4.07 1.74 16.06
N LEU A 428 4.10 2.85 16.80
CA LEU A 428 3.10 3.92 16.72
C LEU A 428 3.23 4.77 15.44
N GLU A 429 4.41 4.82 14.82
CA GLU A 429 4.59 5.42 13.49
C GLU A 429 3.96 4.55 12.39
N LEU A 430 4.10 3.23 12.48
CA LEU A 430 3.72 2.29 11.43
C LEU A 430 2.29 1.74 11.53
N ALA A 431 1.67 1.79 12.72
CA ALA A 431 0.39 1.12 13.00
C ALA A 431 -0.59 2.01 13.78
N ASP A 432 -1.87 1.66 13.72
CA ASP A 432 -2.96 2.32 14.47
C ASP A 432 -3.14 1.71 15.85
N VAL A 433 -2.85 0.41 15.97
CA VAL A 433 -2.93 -0.36 17.20
C VAL A 433 -1.59 -1.04 17.48
N LEU A 434 -1.06 -0.88 18.70
CA LEU A 434 0.07 -1.65 19.20
C LEU A 434 -0.43 -2.73 20.14
N ILE A 435 -0.04 -3.98 19.90
CA ILE A 435 -0.20 -5.10 20.82
C ILE A 435 1.17 -5.55 21.29
N SER A 436 1.52 -5.26 22.55
CA SER A 436 2.75 -5.74 23.17
C SER A 436 2.51 -6.92 24.09
N THR A 437 3.52 -7.77 24.29
CA THR A 437 3.50 -8.85 25.28
C THR A 437 4.72 -8.81 26.19
N GLY A 438 4.54 -9.16 27.47
CA GLY A 438 5.59 -9.02 28.49
C GLY A 438 5.65 -7.61 29.09
N GLY A 439 6.41 -7.42 30.15
CA GLY A 439 6.73 -6.07 30.67
C GLY A 439 5.58 -5.29 31.34
N VAL A 440 4.52 -5.96 31.81
CA VAL A 440 3.25 -5.30 32.24
C VAL A 440 2.79 -5.61 33.67
N SER A 441 3.53 -6.42 34.43
CA SER A 441 3.16 -6.86 35.78
C SER A 441 3.68 -5.90 36.86
N MET A 442 4.36 -6.41 37.90
CA MET A 442 4.99 -5.65 39.00
C MET A 442 6.50 -5.94 39.13
N GLY A 443 7.12 -6.49 38.09
CA GLY A 443 8.56 -6.73 38.06
C GLY A 443 9.34 -5.43 37.96
N ASP A 444 10.56 -5.40 38.48
CA ASP A 444 11.47 -4.23 38.39
C ASP A 444 11.82 -3.84 36.94
N LYS A 445 11.56 -4.76 36.01
CA LYS A 445 11.81 -4.65 34.56
C LYS A 445 10.54 -4.41 33.74
N ASP A 446 9.38 -4.27 34.38
CA ASP A 446 8.11 -4.02 33.69
C ASP A 446 7.96 -2.53 33.31
N LEU A 447 8.72 -2.12 32.29
CA LEU A 447 8.90 -0.71 31.92
C LEU A 447 7.81 -0.17 30.97
N VAL A 448 6.97 -1.03 30.40
CA VAL A 448 6.05 -0.65 29.30
C VAL A 448 5.07 0.44 29.74
N LYS A 449 4.46 0.32 30.93
CA LYS A 449 3.49 1.29 31.46
C LYS A 449 4.13 2.66 31.69
N ASP A 450 5.32 2.67 32.30
CA ASP A 450 6.03 3.91 32.62
C ASP A 450 6.49 4.62 31.35
N VAL A 451 7.00 3.89 30.36
CA VAL A 451 7.40 4.43 29.06
C VAL A 451 6.20 5.01 28.33
N LEU A 452 5.05 4.32 28.32
CA LEU A 452 3.82 4.83 27.72
C LEU A 452 3.40 6.17 28.30
N ILE A 453 3.45 6.33 29.63
CA ILE A 453 3.09 7.58 30.30
C ILE A 453 4.15 8.67 30.04
N ALA A 454 5.42 8.39 30.35
CA ALA A 454 6.45 9.42 30.40
C ALA A 454 6.89 9.90 29.00
N ASP A 455 7.01 8.99 28.05
CA ASP A 455 7.55 9.28 26.72
C ASP A 455 6.45 9.59 25.70
N PHE A 456 5.28 8.95 25.81
CA PHE A 456 4.20 9.09 24.84
C PHE A 456 2.97 9.85 25.37
N GLY A 457 2.96 10.25 26.64
CA GLY A 457 1.81 10.93 27.25
C GLY A 457 0.54 10.07 27.16
N ALA A 458 0.68 8.75 27.16
CA ALA A 458 -0.45 7.85 26.99
C ALA A 458 -1.36 7.89 28.22
N ASN A 459 -2.66 7.91 27.98
CA ASN A 459 -3.66 7.69 29.00
C ASN A 459 -3.88 6.19 29.17
N ILE A 460 -3.54 5.65 30.35
CA ILE A 460 -3.81 4.25 30.69
C ILE A 460 -5.22 4.19 31.30
N HIS A 461 -6.15 3.60 30.57
CA HIS A 461 -7.56 3.47 30.99
C HIS A 461 -7.71 2.42 32.07
N PHE A 462 -6.98 1.31 31.94
CA PHE A 462 -6.83 0.31 32.98
C PHE A 462 -5.49 -0.42 32.83
N GLY A 463 -4.91 -0.82 33.96
CA GLY A 463 -3.65 -1.58 34.01
C GLY A 463 -3.80 -2.99 34.59
N ARG A 464 -5.00 -3.35 35.06
CA ARG A 464 -5.34 -4.65 35.65
C ARG A 464 -6.82 -4.97 35.48
N VAL A 465 -7.13 -6.21 35.12
CA VAL A 465 -8.52 -6.69 34.95
C VAL A 465 -8.75 -7.96 35.77
N ASN A 466 -9.94 -8.10 36.35
CA ASN A 466 -10.37 -9.26 37.12
C ASN A 466 -10.74 -10.45 36.19
N VAL A 467 -9.73 -11.01 35.53
CA VAL A 467 -9.86 -12.17 34.63
C VAL A 467 -8.76 -13.19 34.88
N LYS A 468 -9.06 -14.45 34.57
CA LYS A 468 -8.08 -15.54 34.59
C LYS A 468 -8.16 -16.35 33.29
N PRO A 469 -7.06 -16.46 32.52
CA PRO A 469 -5.80 -15.71 32.66
C PRO A 469 -5.95 -14.23 32.29
N GLY A 470 -4.95 -13.38 32.56
CA GLY A 470 -4.93 -12.01 32.02
C GLY A 470 -4.88 -10.85 33.01
N LYS A 471 -4.71 -11.11 34.31
CA LYS A 471 -4.74 -10.06 35.35
C LYS A 471 -3.98 -8.76 35.03
N PRO A 472 -2.75 -8.75 34.48
CA PRO A 472 -2.00 -7.51 34.23
C PRO A 472 -2.28 -6.85 32.86
N THR A 473 -3.29 -7.32 32.11
CA THR A 473 -3.67 -6.71 30.83
C THR A 473 -3.95 -5.22 30.99
N THR A 474 -3.36 -4.45 30.09
CA THR A 474 -3.39 -2.99 30.11
C THR A 474 -3.92 -2.46 28.79
N PHE A 475 -4.79 -1.47 28.86
CA PHE A 475 -5.29 -0.73 27.70
C PHE A 475 -4.98 0.75 27.87
N ALA A 476 -4.40 1.34 26.83
CA ALA A 476 -4.02 2.74 26.81
C ALA A 476 -4.29 3.38 25.44
N THR A 477 -4.36 4.71 25.43
CA THR A 477 -4.45 5.50 24.21
C THR A 477 -3.51 6.68 24.26
N CYS A 478 -2.89 7.02 23.14
CA CYS A 478 -2.11 8.26 22.98
C CYS A 478 -2.43 8.94 21.66
N VAL A 479 -1.87 10.12 21.42
CA VAL A 479 -1.97 10.82 20.12
C VAL A 479 -0.59 10.88 19.49
N LYS A 480 -0.48 10.40 18.25
CA LYS A 480 0.74 10.42 17.46
C LYS A 480 0.41 10.90 16.05
N ASN A 481 1.15 11.89 15.55
CA ASN A 481 0.94 12.52 14.24
C ASN A 481 -0.53 12.99 14.04
N GLY A 482 -1.13 13.56 15.09
CA GLY A 482 -2.53 14.01 15.08
C GLY A 482 -3.59 12.91 15.07
N LYS A 483 -3.19 11.63 15.11
CA LYS A 483 -4.09 10.47 15.15
C LYS A 483 -4.05 9.81 16.52
N LYS A 484 -5.21 9.43 17.04
CA LYS A 484 -5.30 8.60 18.25
C LYS A 484 -4.79 7.20 17.93
N LYS A 485 -3.99 6.65 18.83
CA LYS A 485 -3.43 5.30 18.77
C LYS A 485 -3.94 4.47 19.94
N PHE A 486 -4.10 3.18 19.73
CA PHE A 486 -4.56 2.23 20.75
C PHE A 486 -3.43 1.29 21.13
N ILE A 487 -3.23 1.06 22.43
CA ILE A 487 -2.16 0.21 22.93
C ILE A 487 -2.76 -0.84 23.86
N PHE A 488 -2.51 -2.11 23.55
CA PHE A 488 -2.80 -3.25 24.39
C PHE A 488 -1.48 -3.85 24.86
N ALA A 489 -1.19 -3.76 26.15
CA ALA A 489 -0.02 -4.38 26.74
C ALA A 489 -0.46 -5.63 27.51
N LEU A 490 -0.16 -6.79 26.94
CA LEU A 490 -0.67 -8.11 27.33
C LEU A 490 0.36 -8.88 28.19
N PRO A 491 -0.08 -9.86 28.98
CA PRO A 491 0.83 -10.66 29.79
C PRO A 491 1.81 -11.48 28.93
N GLY A 492 3.03 -11.72 29.42
CA GLY A 492 4.04 -12.50 28.69
C GLY A 492 3.75 -14.02 28.61
N ASN A 493 2.87 -14.55 29.46
CA ASN A 493 2.47 -15.95 29.39
C ASN A 493 1.68 -16.24 28.08
N PRO A 494 2.05 -17.25 27.28
CA PRO A 494 1.48 -17.44 25.94
C PRO A 494 -0.04 -17.62 25.87
N VAL A 495 -0.61 -18.43 26.78
CA VAL A 495 -2.06 -18.62 26.85
C VAL A 495 -2.75 -17.31 27.21
N SER A 496 -2.16 -16.57 28.17
CA SER A 496 -2.69 -15.29 28.61
C SER A 496 -2.65 -14.24 27.48
N ALA A 497 -1.55 -14.16 26.73
CA ALA A 497 -1.38 -13.23 25.62
C ALA A 497 -2.46 -13.46 24.54
N PHE A 498 -2.64 -14.71 24.09
CA PHE A 498 -3.64 -15.06 23.09
C PHE A 498 -5.07 -14.75 23.57
N VAL A 499 -5.43 -15.23 24.77
CA VAL A 499 -6.76 -15.01 25.35
C VAL A 499 -7.06 -13.53 25.51
N CYS A 500 -6.10 -12.72 25.99
CA CYS A 500 -6.32 -11.29 26.18
C CYS A 500 -6.36 -10.52 24.84
N CYS A 501 -5.60 -10.94 23.83
CA CYS A 501 -5.74 -10.37 22.48
C CYS A 501 -7.15 -10.62 21.95
N PHE A 502 -7.64 -11.85 22.05
CA PHE A 502 -8.98 -12.22 21.62
C PHE A 502 -10.08 -11.47 22.38
N LEU A 503 -9.96 -11.36 23.71
CA LEU A 503 -10.98 -10.75 24.55
C LEU A 503 -11.00 -9.21 24.52
N PHE A 504 -9.85 -8.55 24.30
CA PHE A 504 -9.74 -7.09 24.43
C PHE A 504 -9.32 -6.38 23.14
N ALA A 505 -8.31 -6.90 22.43
CA ALA A 505 -7.82 -6.24 21.22
C ALA A 505 -8.74 -6.46 20.02
N ILE A 506 -9.25 -7.68 19.81
CA ILE A 506 -10.14 -7.99 18.68
C ILE A 506 -11.45 -7.18 18.73
N PRO A 507 -12.15 -7.02 19.86
CA PRO A 507 -13.33 -6.14 19.93
C PRO A 507 -13.02 -4.71 19.52
N CYS A 508 -11.88 -4.16 19.95
CA CYS A 508 -11.43 -2.82 19.53
C CYS A 508 -11.23 -2.75 18.01
N LEU A 509 -10.49 -3.71 17.44
CA LEU A 509 -10.20 -3.77 16.01
C LEU A 509 -11.48 -3.90 15.15
N ARG A 510 -12.45 -4.68 15.63
CA ARG A 510 -13.77 -4.83 15.00
C ARG A 510 -14.55 -3.52 15.00
N ILE A 511 -14.51 -2.75 16.09
CA ILE A 511 -15.14 -1.43 16.16
C ILE A 511 -14.47 -0.45 15.20
N LEU A 512 -13.14 -0.39 15.19
CA LEU A 512 -12.37 0.48 14.30
C LEU A 512 -12.60 0.17 12.82
N SER A 513 -12.87 -1.10 12.50
CA SER A 513 -13.14 -1.57 11.13
C SER A 513 -14.63 -1.61 10.78
N ALA A 514 -15.50 -1.19 11.71
CA ALA A 514 -16.97 -1.35 11.65
C ALA A 514 -17.46 -2.74 11.24
N GLU A 515 -16.72 -3.79 11.63
CA GLU A 515 -17.15 -5.19 11.50
C GLU A 515 -18.35 -5.51 12.42
N THR A 516 -18.72 -4.58 13.30
CA THR A 516 -19.83 -4.66 14.25
C THR A 516 -21.23 -4.57 13.61
N PHE A 517 -21.35 -4.40 12.30
CA PHE A 517 -22.64 -4.39 11.58
C PHE A 517 -22.95 -5.67 10.79
N ALA A 518 -22.04 -6.65 10.75
CA ALA A 518 -22.38 -7.97 10.23
C ALA A 518 -23.14 -8.74 11.32
N LYS A 519 -24.46 -8.89 11.16
CA LYS A 519 -25.21 -9.91 11.89
C LYS A 519 -24.48 -11.26 11.74
N SER A 520 -23.99 -11.79 12.86
CA SER A 520 -23.84 -13.21 13.17
C SER A 520 -23.62 -14.20 12.02
N ASP A 521 -22.43 -14.24 11.42
CA ASP A 521 -21.99 -15.41 10.64
C ASP A 521 -20.68 -16.03 11.15
N ALA A 522 -20.03 -15.44 12.17
CA ALA A 522 -18.68 -15.82 12.58
C ALA A 522 -18.59 -16.58 13.92
N LEU A 523 -19.69 -17.17 14.39
CA LEU A 523 -19.68 -18.06 15.58
C LEU A 523 -20.10 -19.50 15.27
N GLU A 524 -20.29 -19.87 14.00
CA GLU A 524 -20.71 -21.23 13.60
C GLU A 524 -19.69 -22.03 12.78
N ASN A 525 -18.42 -21.61 12.65
CA ASN A 525 -17.36 -22.47 12.10
C ASN A 525 -16.05 -22.37 12.86
#